data_AF-A0A536AF07-F1
#
_entry.id   AF-A0A536AF07-F1
#
_cell.length_a   1.000
_cell.length_b   1.000
_cell.length_c   1.000
_cell.angle_alpha   90.00
_cell.angle_beta   90.00
_cell.angle_gamma   90.00
#
_symmetry.space_group_name_H-M   'P 1'
#
loop_
_entity.id
_entity.type
_entity.pdbx_description
1 polymer ?
#
loop_
_entity_poly.entity_id
_entity_poly.type
_entity_poly.pdbx_seq_one_letter_code
_entity_poly.pdbx_strand_id
1 'polypeptide(L)'
;MIVTERLTPDVFRLPIEKIRAGYKSDIYFARTKLILERDGRRDGVTMQIFQKHADAVIVGTDQTLAILHVGAGRYRDRARSLQLFERYLAAERRLYTAWLALPTLDWSAYEPIAREVYE
;
A
#
# COMPACT_ATOMS: atom_id res chain seq x y z
N MET A 1 14.83 21.69 8.69
CA MET A 1 15.72 21.40 7.55
C MET A 1 14.88 21.44 6.29
N ILE A 2 15.18 22.33 5.34
CA ILE A 2 14.51 22.34 4.04
C ILE A 2 15.13 21.21 3.23
N VAL A 3 14.32 20.25 2.78
CA VAL A 3 14.76 19.14 1.94
C VAL A 3 15.10 19.69 0.56
N THR A 4 16.35 19.56 0.13
CA THR A 4 16.84 20.09 -1.15
C THR A 4 16.93 19.04 -2.25
N GLU A 5 16.94 17.76 -1.88
CA GLU A 5 16.98 16.61 -2.80
C GLU A 5 15.69 15.79 -2.72
N ARG A 6 15.36 15.03 -3.77
CA ARG A 6 14.18 14.16 -3.78
C ARG A 6 14.32 13.05 -2.75
N LEU A 7 13.29 12.85 -1.93
CA LEU A 7 13.25 11.74 -0.97
C LEU A 7 12.98 10.41 -1.68
N THR A 8 13.64 9.36 -1.19
CA THR A 8 13.44 7.99 -1.64
C THR A 8 12.25 7.32 -0.92
N PRO A 9 11.65 6.26 -1.50
CA PRO A 9 10.45 5.65 -0.94
C PRO A 9 10.57 5.09 0.49
N ASP A 10 11.76 4.64 0.89
CA ASP A 10 12.05 4.06 2.22
C ASP A 10 11.81 5.04 3.38
N VAL A 11 11.91 6.34 3.12
CA VAL A 11 11.65 7.41 4.11
C VAL A 11 10.18 7.38 4.59
N PHE A 12 9.25 6.94 3.74
CA PHE A 12 7.81 7.09 3.98
C PHE A 12 7.14 5.91 4.69
N ARG A 13 7.85 4.78 4.90
CA ARG A 13 7.30 3.55 5.52
C ARG A 13 5.91 3.17 4.95
N LEU A 14 5.79 3.17 3.63
CA LEU A 14 4.53 2.93 2.95
C LEU A 14 4.02 1.50 3.21
N PRO A 15 2.70 1.28 3.37
CA PRO A 15 2.12 -0.07 3.44
C PRO A 15 2.01 -0.67 2.03
N ILE A 16 3.16 -1.04 1.45
CA ILE A 16 3.31 -1.43 0.05
C ILE A 16 2.38 -2.59 -0.31
N GLU A 17 2.23 -3.56 0.58
CA GLU A 17 1.40 -4.76 0.42
C GLU A 17 -0.06 -4.35 0.18
N LYS A 18 -0.57 -3.42 1.01
CA LYS A 18 -1.94 -2.90 0.91
C LYS A 18 -2.15 -2.02 -0.32
N ILE A 19 -1.16 -1.18 -0.65
CA ILE A 19 -1.22 -0.31 -1.84
C ILE A 19 -1.30 -1.18 -3.10
N ARG A 20 -0.38 -2.14 -3.26
CA ARG A 20 -0.30 -3.00 -4.45
C ARG A 20 -1.46 -3.98 -4.57
N ALA A 21 -2.09 -4.36 -3.46
CA ALA A 21 -3.32 -5.13 -3.46
C ALA A 21 -4.58 -4.30 -3.80
N GLY A 22 -4.47 -2.97 -3.84
CA GLY A 22 -5.61 -2.07 -4.03
C GLY A 22 -6.48 -1.90 -2.78
N TYR A 23 -6.01 -2.34 -1.60
CA TYR A 23 -6.74 -2.27 -0.33
C TYR A 23 -6.93 -0.83 0.18
N LYS A 24 -6.10 0.10 -0.29
CA LYS A 24 -6.18 1.55 0.00
C LYS A 24 -6.69 2.36 -1.19
N SER A 25 -7.47 1.74 -2.07
CA SER A 25 -8.03 2.36 -3.28
C SER A 25 -9.52 2.04 -3.40
N ASP A 26 -10.25 2.88 -4.13
CA ASP A 26 -11.62 2.57 -4.51
C ASP A 26 -11.67 1.30 -5.38
N ILE A 27 -12.67 0.46 -5.12
CA ILE A 27 -12.77 -0.87 -5.71
C ILE A 27 -12.90 -0.86 -7.24
N TYR A 28 -13.46 0.21 -7.82
CA TYR A 28 -13.63 0.31 -9.27
C TYR A 28 -12.29 0.34 -10.01
N PHE A 29 -11.23 0.93 -9.44
CA PHE A 29 -9.90 0.90 -10.06
C PHE A 29 -9.34 -0.53 -10.14
N ALA A 30 -9.45 -1.30 -9.06
CA ALA A 30 -8.97 -2.68 -9.03
C ALA A 30 -9.76 -3.59 -9.99
N ARG A 31 -11.07 -3.37 -10.12
CA ARG A 31 -11.94 -4.09 -11.07
C ARG A 31 -11.61 -3.74 -12.51
N THR A 32 -11.49 -2.44 -12.84
CA THR A 32 -11.11 -2.00 -14.19
C THR A 32 -9.73 -2.53 -14.57
N LYS A 33 -8.75 -2.46 -13.67
CA LYS A 33 -7.42 -3.06 -13.89
C LYS A 33 -7.50 -4.56 -14.21
N LEU A 34 -8.32 -5.32 -13.48
CA LEU A 34 -8.50 -6.75 -13.73
C LEU A 34 -9.07 -7.02 -15.13
N ILE A 35 -10.06 -6.24 -15.57
CA ILE A 35 -10.65 -6.34 -16.91
C ILE A 35 -9.56 -6.09 -17.97
N LEU A 36 -8.85 -4.96 -17.86
CA LEU A 36 -7.78 -4.61 -18.81
C LEU A 36 -6.67 -5.65 -18.86
N GLU A 37 -6.26 -6.21 -17.72
CA GLU A 37 -5.25 -7.28 -17.65
C GLU A 37 -5.70 -8.57 -18.35
N ARG A 38 -6.97 -8.96 -18.17
CA ARG A 38 -7.57 -10.14 -18.83
C ARG A 38 -7.72 -9.96 -20.32
N ASP A 39 -8.06 -8.75 -20.75
CA ASP A 39 -8.21 -8.39 -22.16
C ASP A 39 -6.84 -8.10 -22.83
N GLY A 40 -5.73 -8.21 -22.09
CA GLY A 40 -4.39 -7.96 -22.62
C GLY A 40 -4.10 -6.49 -22.97
N ARG A 41 -4.94 -5.55 -22.53
CA ARG A 41 -4.86 -4.12 -22.83
C ARG A 41 -3.76 -3.45 -22.00
N ARG A 42 -2.85 -2.74 -22.67
CA ARG A 42 -1.65 -2.11 -22.06
C ARG A 42 -1.36 -0.72 -22.63
N ASP A 43 -2.41 0.00 -22.99
CA ASP A 43 -2.30 1.32 -23.60
C ASP A 43 -1.58 2.30 -22.66
N GLY A 44 -0.62 3.04 -23.20
CA GLY A 44 0.03 4.13 -22.48
C GLY A 44 -0.90 5.33 -22.41
N VAL A 45 -1.05 5.92 -21.23
CA VAL A 45 -1.91 7.08 -21.00
C VAL A 45 -1.16 8.18 -20.25
N THR A 46 -1.58 9.42 -20.43
CA THR A 46 -1.12 10.55 -19.63
C THR A 46 -2.22 10.94 -18.65
N MET A 47 -1.91 10.95 -17.36
CA MET A 47 -2.80 11.44 -16.31
C MET A 47 -2.30 12.79 -15.82
N GLN A 48 -3.17 13.80 -15.84
CA GLN A 48 -2.88 15.13 -15.31
C GLN A 48 -3.71 15.36 -14.05
N ILE A 49 -3.07 15.89 -13.01
CA ILE A 49 -3.71 16.23 -11.74
C ILE A 49 -3.75 17.75 -11.65
N PHE A 50 -4.96 18.30 -11.54
CA PHE A 50 -5.19 19.73 -11.40
C PHE A 50 -5.72 20.03 -10.01
N GLN A 51 -5.21 21.10 -9.39
CA GLN A 51 -5.88 21.69 -8.24
C GLN A 51 -7.21 22.33 -8.68
N LYS A 52 -8.16 22.48 -7.76
CA LYS A 52 -9.43 23.19 -8.01
C LYS A 52 -9.44 24.63 -7.48
N HIS A 53 -8.49 24.99 -6.62
CA HIS A 53 -8.42 26.27 -5.94
C HIS A 53 -7.12 27.01 -6.28
N ALA A 54 -7.25 28.26 -6.72
CA ALA A 54 -6.12 29.08 -7.20
C ALA A 54 -4.97 29.21 -6.18
N ASP A 55 -5.28 29.25 -4.89
CA ASP A 55 -4.31 29.52 -3.82
C ASP A 55 -3.81 28.23 -3.12
N ALA A 56 -3.90 27.08 -3.78
CA ALA A 56 -3.45 25.81 -3.22
C ALA A 56 -1.91 25.73 -3.13
N VAL A 57 -1.40 25.43 -1.93
CA VAL A 57 0.02 25.08 -1.72
C VAL A 57 0.19 23.58 -1.88
N ILE A 58 1.02 23.16 -2.84
CA ILE A 58 1.27 21.75 -3.12
C ILE A 58 2.38 21.24 -2.18
N VAL A 59 2.08 20.16 -1.47
CA VAL A 59 3.01 19.43 -0.59
C VAL A 59 2.88 17.93 -0.83
N GLY A 60 3.80 17.12 -0.30
CA GLY A 60 3.71 15.66 -0.37
C GLY A 60 4.07 15.04 -1.72
N THR A 61 4.62 15.81 -2.67
CA THR A 61 4.99 15.33 -4.00
C THR A 61 5.92 14.11 -3.96
N ASP A 62 6.90 14.10 -3.07
CA ASP A 62 7.82 12.96 -2.95
C ASP A 62 7.13 11.71 -2.42
N GLN A 63 6.17 11.85 -1.50
CA GLN A 63 5.36 10.71 -1.05
C GLN A 63 4.48 10.18 -2.19
N THR A 64 3.93 11.05 -3.03
CA THR A 64 3.19 10.65 -4.23
C THR A 64 4.08 9.89 -5.21
N LEU A 65 5.29 10.39 -5.48
CA LEU A 65 6.27 9.71 -6.33
C LEU A 65 6.66 8.35 -5.74
N ALA A 66 6.85 8.27 -4.42
CA ALA A 66 7.14 7.02 -3.73
C ALA A 66 6.01 5.99 -3.87
N ILE A 67 4.76 6.41 -3.73
CA ILE A 67 3.58 5.54 -3.94
C ILE A 67 3.54 5.03 -5.38
N LEU A 68 3.80 5.89 -6.38
CA LEU A 68 3.85 5.47 -7.78
C LEU A 68 4.99 4.48 -8.04
N HIS A 69 6.17 4.76 -7.48
CA HIS A 69 7.36 3.93 -7.63
C HIS A 69 7.14 2.51 -7.10
N VAL A 70 6.60 2.37 -5.88
CA VAL A 70 6.42 1.04 -5.24
C VAL A 70 5.08 0.38 -5.57
N GLY A 71 4.07 1.18 -5.89
CA GLY A 71 2.68 0.73 -6.07
C GLY A 71 2.32 0.34 -7.50
N ALA A 72 3.02 0.87 -8.51
CA ALA A 72 2.68 0.63 -9.90
C ALA A 72 3.05 -0.79 -10.39
N GLY A 73 2.45 -1.17 -11.52
CA GLY A 73 2.72 -2.40 -12.24
C GLY A 73 1.70 -3.53 -12.01
N ARG A 74 2.13 -4.77 -12.29
CA ARG A 74 1.31 -5.96 -12.14
C ARG A 74 2.08 -7.12 -11.51
N TYR A 75 1.36 -8.02 -10.87
CA TYR A 75 1.90 -9.30 -10.44
C TYR A 75 1.98 -10.25 -11.65
N ARG A 76 3.06 -11.03 -11.73
CA ARG A 76 3.19 -12.10 -12.73
C ARG A 76 2.18 -13.21 -12.49
N ASP A 77 2.00 -13.56 -11.22
CA ASP A 77 0.99 -14.49 -10.73
C ASP A 77 0.05 -13.75 -9.77
N ARG A 78 -1.15 -13.45 -10.26
CA ARG A 78 -2.18 -12.75 -9.49
C ARG A 78 -2.81 -13.63 -8.42
N ALA A 79 -3.00 -14.92 -8.68
CA ALA A 79 -3.62 -15.81 -7.71
C ALA A 79 -2.73 -15.96 -6.47
N ARG A 80 -1.42 -16.16 -6.70
CA ARG A 80 -0.44 -16.21 -5.62
C ARG A 80 -0.32 -14.88 -4.88
N SER A 81 -0.36 -13.74 -5.57
CA SER A 81 -0.29 -12.44 -4.88
C SER A 81 -1.50 -12.20 -3.97
N LEU A 82 -2.71 -12.56 -4.41
CA LEU A 82 -3.92 -12.48 -3.58
C LEU A 82 -3.81 -13.42 -2.37
N GLN A 83 -3.39 -14.66 -2.56
CA GLN A 83 -3.20 -15.61 -1.45
C GLN A 83 -2.22 -15.09 -0.39
N LEU A 84 -1.09 -14.52 -0.83
CA LEU A 84 -0.10 -13.92 0.08
C LEU A 84 -0.68 -12.70 0.81
N PHE A 85 -1.43 -11.86 0.11
CA PHE A 85 -2.05 -10.68 0.71
C PHE A 85 -3.12 -11.03 1.74
N GLU A 86 -3.95 -12.06 1.49
CA GLU A 86 -4.91 -12.56 2.48
C GLU A 86 -4.23 -13.11 3.74
N ARG A 87 -3.12 -13.84 3.57
CA ARG A 87 -2.30 -14.31 4.70
C ARG A 87 -1.74 -13.14 5.52
N TYR A 88 -1.20 -12.12 4.85
CA TYR A 88 -0.72 -10.89 5.48
C TYR A 88 -1.82 -10.19 6.27
N LEU A 89 -3.00 -9.98 5.67
CA LEU A 89 -4.13 -9.35 6.34
C LEU A 89 -4.61 -10.15 7.55
N ALA A 90 -4.58 -11.49 7.48
CA ALA A 90 -4.95 -12.34 8.60
C ALA A 90 -3.96 -12.18 9.78
N ALA A 91 -2.65 -12.15 9.49
CA ALA A 91 -1.62 -11.91 10.50
C ALA A 91 -1.75 -10.52 11.13
N GLU A 92 -1.95 -9.48 10.32
CA GLU A 92 -2.13 -8.12 10.81
C GLU A 92 -3.37 -7.98 11.71
N ARG A 93 -4.48 -8.63 11.35
CA ARG A 93 -5.68 -8.66 12.20
C ARG A 93 -5.42 -9.35 13.54
N ARG A 94 -4.70 -10.48 13.55
CA ARG A 94 -4.31 -11.14 14.81
C ARG A 94 -3.45 -10.23 15.67
N LEU A 95 -2.46 -9.58 15.07
CA LEU A 95 -1.58 -8.63 15.75
C LEU A 95 -2.37 -7.46 16.35
N TYR A 96 -3.29 -6.88 15.58
CA TYR A 96 -4.12 -5.78 16.05
C TYR A 96 -5.05 -6.19 17.19
N THR A 97 -5.67 -7.38 17.11
CA THR A 97 -6.47 -7.93 18.21
C THR A 97 -5.64 -8.14 19.48
N ALA A 98 -4.42 -8.68 19.35
CA ALA A 98 -3.50 -8.85 20.47
C ALA A 98 -3.07 -7.50 21.07
N TRP A 99 -2.80 -6.50 20.22
CA TRP A 99 -2.48 -5.14 20.65
C TRP A 99 -3.62 -4.50 21.44
N LEU A 100 -4.88 -4.65 20.99
CA LEU A 100 -6.06 -4.16 21.71
C LEU A 100 -6.28 -4.87 23.05
N ALA A 101 -5.75 -6.08 23.23
CA ALA A 101 -5.83 -6.83 24.49
C ALA A 101 -4.76 -6.40 25.51
N LEU A 102 -3.80 -5.54 25.15
CA LEU A 102 -2.83 -5.01 26.10
C LEU A 102 -3.52 -4.04 27.09
N PRO A 103 -3.18 -4.07 28.39
CA PRO A 103 -2.13 -4.86 29.03
C PRO A 103 -2.59 -6.21 29.60
N THR A 104 -3.83 -6.65 29.36
CA THR A 104 -4.35 -7.95 29.83
C THR A 104 -3.54 -9.11 29.22
N LEU A 105 -3.14 -8.96 27.96
CA LEU A 105 -2.11 -9.77 27.33
C LEU A 105 -0.73 -9.21 27.68
N ASP A 106 0.26 -10.06 27.96
CA ASP A 106 1.63 -9.63 28.20
C ASP A 106 2.50 -9.64 26.93
N TRP A 107 3.72 -9.12 27.05
CA TRP A 107 4.67 -9.07 25.94
C TRP A 107 5.05 -10.47 25.42
N SER A 108 5.16 -11.47 26.29
CA SER A 108 5.56 -12.83 25.90
C SER A 108 4.51 -13.50 25.01
N ALA A 109 3.24 -13.17 25.20
CA ALA A 109 2.15 -13.62 24.35
C ALA A 109 1.94 -12.74 23.11
N TYR A 110 2.32 -11.46 23.16
CA TYR A 110 2.24 -10.53 22.02
C TYR A 110 3.36 -10.74 21.00
N GLU A 111 4.60 -10.93 21.45
CA GLU A 111 5.80 -10.99 20.60
C GLU A 111 5.72 -12.03 19.47
N PRO A 112 5.30 -13.29 19.72
CA PRO A 112 5.21 -14.30 18.66
C PRO A 112 4.23 -13.89 17.55
N ILE A 113 3.14 -13.21 17.91
CA ILE A 113 2.11 -12.73 16.96
C ILE A 113 2.67 -11.56 16.14
N ALA A 114 3.47 -10.68 16.75
CA ALA A 114 4.13 -9.59 16.04
C ALA A 114 5.14 -10.11 15.01
N ARG A 115 5.90 -11.15 15.35
CA ARG A 115 6.86 -11.78 14.43
C ARG A 115 6.21 -12.31 13.16
N GLU A 116 4.98 -12.83 13.22
CA GLU A 116 4.24 -13.28 12.01
C GLU A 116 4.01 -12.17 10.95
N VAL A 117 4.04 -10.91 11.35
CA VAL A 117 3.81 -9.75 10.46
C VAL A 117 5.13 -9.12 10.00
N TYR A 118 6.14 -9.12 10.88
CA TYR A 118 7.39 -8.38 10.67
C TYR A 118 8.59 -9.24 10.25
N GLU A 119 8.49 -10.58 10.31
CA GLU A 119 9.51 -11.55 9.89
C GLU A 119 9.01 -12.47 8.77
#